data_AF-A0A8J7IK23-F1
#
_entry.id   AF-A0A8J7IK23-F1
#
_cell.length_a   1.000
_cell.length_b   1.000
_cell.length_c   1.000
_cell.angle_alpha   90.00
_cell.angle_beta   90.00
_cell.angle_gamma   90.00
#
_symmetry.space_group_name_H-M   'P 1'
#
loop_
_entity.id
_entity.type
_entity.pdbx_description
1 polymer ?
#
loop_
_entity_poly.entity_id
_entity_poly.type
_entity_poly.pdbx_seq_one_letter_code
_entity_poly.pdbx_strand_id
1 'polypeptide(L)'
;MELRAHQALIDRIARPDTGLAPFETDGCSGGLSQVWGMVSARFPEFAETYKAAPPWEACCFTHDRAYHAAAEASTAEESYDARVLADAELRSCVNETGRLRRSELAEQYGVTPDRVELAYGLIADAMHLAVRFGGGPCSGLSWRWGYGYPNCSVLQTLTGD
;
A
#
# COMPACT_ATOMS: atom_id res chain seq x y z
N MET A 1 -3.35 -9.12 18.78
CA MET A 1 -1.92 -8.77 18.58
C MET A 1 -1.79 -7.45 17.83
N GLU A 2 -2.54 -7.24 16.74
CA GLU A 2 -2.46 -6.02 15.92
C GLU A 2 -2.73 -4.72 16.73
N LEU A 3 -3.80 -4.67 17.55
CA LEU A 3 -4.08 -3.49 18.39
C LEU A 3 -2.92 -3.10 19.33
N ARG A 4 -2.11 -4.05 19.83
CA ARG A 4 -0.94 -3.71 20.65
C ARG A 4 0.15 -3.01 19.84
N ALA A 5 0.30 -3.37 18.57
CA ALA A 5 1.23 -2.71 17.66
C ALA A 5 0.74 -1.31 17.27
N HIS A 6 -0.58 -1.13 17.10
CA HIS A 6 -1.17 0.21 16.95
C HIS A 6 -0.96 1.06 18.19
N GLN A 7 -1.17 0.52 19.40
CA GLN A 7 -0.87 1.23 20.64
C GLN A 7 0.60 1.66 20.71
N ALA A 8 1.53 0.74 20.44
CA ALA A 8 2.97 1.06 20.45
C ALA A 8 3.36 2.12 19.40
N LEU A 9 2.67 2.17 18.26
CA LEU A 9 2.85 3.23 17.27
C LEU A 9 2.34 4.57 17.80
N ILE A 10 1.13 4.62 18.35
CA ILE A 10 0.54 5.86 18.90
C ILE A 10 1.39 6.39 20.06
N ASP A 11 1.84 5.51 20.96
CA ASP A 11 2.75 5.88 22.06
C ASP A 11 4.07 6.46 21.52
N ARG A 12 4.54 5.99 20.36
CA ARG A 12 5.73 6.56 19.70
C ARG A 12 5.41 7.93 19.10
N ILE A 13 4.28 8.08 18.40
CA ILE A 13 3.84 9.34 17.79
C ILE A 13 3.68 10.43 18.85
N ALA A 14 3.17 10.09 20.03
CA ALA A 14 2.94 11.04 21.12
C ALA A 14 4.23 11.59 21.79
N ARG A 15 5.41 11.01 21.51
CA ARG A 15 6.66 11.48 22.12
C ARG A 15 7.10 12.82 21.51
N PRO A 16 7.65 13.75 22.33
CA PRO A 16 8.03 15.09 21.86
C PRO A 16 9.20 15.09 20.86
N ASP A 17 10.00 14.02 20.82
CA ASP A 17 11.09 13.83 19.85
C ASP A 17 10.63 13.18 18.53
N THR A 18 9.36 12.83 18.42
CA THR A 18 8.82 12.18 17.22
C THR A 18 8.31 13.22 16.24
N GLY A 19 8.95 13.27 15.07
CA GLY A 19 8.47 13.99 13.90
C GLY A 19 8.11 13.02 12.78
N LEU A 20 7.14 13.42 11.94
CA LEU A 20 6.86 12.74 10.69
C LEU A 20 7.95 13.10 9.68
N ALA A 21 8.60 12.09 9.10
CA ALA A 21 9.57 12.27 8.03
C ALA A 21 8.92 12.81 6.75
N PRO A 22 9.71 13.33 5.77
CA PRO A 22 9.19 13.60 4.45
C PRO A 22 8.60 12.34 3.81
N PHE A 23 7.50 12.52 3.05
CA PHE A 23 6.85 11.42 2.35
C PHE A 23 7.76 10.82 1.27
N GLU A 24 7.96 9.51 1.35
CA GLU A 24 8.66 8.69 0.35
C GLU A 24 7.73 7.54 -0.10
N THR A 25 7.79 7.16 -1.37
CA THR A 25 7.02 6.06 -1.97
C THR A 25 7.88 5.33 -2.99
N ASP A 26 7.74 4.01 -3.06
CA ASP A 26 8.34 3.17 -4.09
C ASP A 26 7.34 2.78 -5.21
N GLY A 27 6.17 3.43 -5.24
CA GLY A 27 5.06 3.08 -6.11
C GLY A 27 4.24 1.94 -5.50
N CYS A 28 4.02 0.86 -6.24
CA CYS A 28 3.47 -0.34 -5.62
C CYS A 28 4.58 -1.12 -4.90
N SER A 29 4.45 -1.19 -3.56
CA SER A 29 5.42 -1.76 -2.62
C SER A 29 5.99 -3.12 -3.01
N GLY A 30 7.18 -3.42 -2.49
CA GLY A 30 7.89 -4.68 -2.75
C GLY A 30 8.68 -4.66 -4.07
N GLY A 31 8.95 -3.47 -4.60
CA GLY A 31 9.71 -3.27 -5.84
C GLY A 31 8.93 -3.53 -7.12
N LEU A 32 7.60 -3.68 -7.08
CA LEU A 32 6.79 -3.96 -8.27
C LEU A 32 6.90 -2.84 -9.30
N SER A 33 6.73 -1.58 -8.89
CA SER A 33 6.89 -0.44 -9.80
C SER A 33 8.32 -0.32 -10.34
N GLN A 34 9.34 -0.59 -9.52
CA GLN A 34 10.75 -0.56 -9.95
C GLN A 34 11.04 -1.65 -11.00
N VAL A 35 10.62 -2.90 -10.75
CA VAL A 35 10.77 -4.02 -11.68
C VAL A 35 10.00 -3.75 -12.97
N TRP A 36 8.78 -3.21 -12.88
CA TRP A 36 7.96 -2.83 -14.03
C TRP A 36 8.66 -1.78 -14.91
N GLY A 37 9.21 -0.74 -14.28
CA GLY A 37 9.98 0.30 -14.96
C GLY A 37 11.23 -0.26 -15.64
N MET A 38 11.96 -1.16 -14.98
CA MET A 38 13.15 -1.81 -15.55
C MET A 38 12.80 -2.67 -16.79
N VAL A 39 11.75 -3.49 -16.69
CA VAL A 39 11.28 -4.32 -17.80
C VAL A 39 10.80 -3.43 -18.96
N SER A 40 10.03 -2.39 -18.66
CA SER A 40 9.55 -1.42 -19.67
C SER A 40 10.68 -0.70 -20.37
N ALA A 41 11.72 -0.27 -19.65
CA ALA A 41 12.89 0.39 -20.24
C ALA A 41 13.72 -0.56 -21.13
N ARG A 42 13.71 -1.87 -20.85
CA ARG A 42 14.51 -2.87 -21.55
C ARG A 42 13.81 -3.45 -22.78
N PHE A 43 12.48 -3.47 -22.79
CA PHE A 43 11.65 -4.11 -23.82
C PHE A 43 10.61 -3.11 -24.33
N PRO A 44 10.89 -2.37 -25.42
CA PRO A 44 9.98 -1.38 -25.98
C PRO A 44 8.59 -1.94 -26.31
N GLU A 45 8.50 -3.19 -26.78
CA GLU A 45 7.23 -3.85 -27.06
C GLU A 45 6.41 -4.08 -25.78
N PHE A 46 7.08 -4.35 -24.65
CA PHE A 46 6.44 -4.43 -23.35
C PHE A 46 5.92 -3.06 -22.91
N ALA A 47 6.70 -2.00 -23.07
CA ALA A 47 6.26 -0.65 -22.71
C ALA A 47 5.11 -0.14 -23.61
N GLU A 48 5.12 -0.46 -24.90
CA GLU A 48 4.03 -0.17 -25.82
C GLU A 48 2.73 -0.88 -25.41
N THR A 49 2.85 -2.14 -24.98
CA THR A 49 1.70 -2.97 -24.61
C THR A 49 1.22 -2.71 -23.16
N TYR A 50 2.10 -2.55 -22.20
CA TYR A 50 1.77 -2.53 -20.77
C TYR A 50 1.98 -1.18 -20.09
N LYS A 51 2.43 -0.16 -20.84
CA LYS A 51 2.83 1.17 -20.36
C LYS A 51 4.04 1.12 -19.41
N ALA A 52 4.66 2.27 -19.18
CA ALA A 52 5.91 2.38 -18.40
C ALA A 52 5.73 2.13 -16.87
N ALA A 53 4.48 2.12 -16.39
CA ALA A 53 4.14 1.88 -15.00
C ALA A 53 2.83 1.06 -14.92
N PRO A 54 2.59 0.35 -13.80
CA PRO A 54 1.34 -0.37 -13.59
C PRO A 54 0.14 0.58 -13.71
N PRO A 55 -0.94 0.18 -14.41
CA PRO A 55 -2.17 0.97 -14.53
C PRO A 55 -2.78 1.50 -13.23
N TRP A 56 -2.47 0.86 -12.10
CA TRP A 56 -3.00 1.16 -10.76
C TRP A 56 -1.96 1.80 -9.83
N GLU A 57 -0.82 2.28 -10.33
CA GLU A 57 0.23 2.89 -9.50
C GLU A 57 -0.28 4.06 -8.64
N ALA A 58 -1.22 4.85 -9.16
CA ALA A 58 -1.87 5.93 -8.41
C ALA A 58 -2.65 5.44 -7.17
N CYS A 59 -3.19 4.21 -7.21
CA CYS A 59 -3.82 3.58 -6.05
C CYS A 59 -2.79 3.28 -4.96
N CYS A 60 -1.62 2.78 -5.34
CA CYS A 60 -0.52 2.51 -4.41
C CYS A 60 0.02 3.80 -3.79
N PHE A 61 0.19 4.88 -4.58
CA PHE A 61 0.61 6.18 -4.05
C PHE A 61 -0.35 6.73 -2.98
N THR A 62 -1.66 6.55 -3.19
CA THR A 62 -2.69 6.98 -2.23
C THR A 62 -2.64 6.15 -0.95
N HIS A 63 -2.46 4.84 -1.09
CA HIS A 63 -2.30 3.91 0.02
C HIS A 63 -1.04 4.20 0.84
N ASP A 64 0.10 4.44 0.18
CA ASP A 64 1.36 4.82 0.80
C ASP A 64 1.23 6.10 1.62
N ARG A 65 0.46 7.09 1.14
CA ARG A 65 0.22 8.33 1.90
C ARG A 65 -0.50 8.07 3.23
N ALA A 66 -1.52 7.20 3.20
CA ALA A 66 -2.20 6.79 4.43
C ALA A 66 -1.24 6.04 5.36
N TYR A 67 -0.47 5.10 4.81
CA TYR A 67 0.52 4.32 5.55
C TYR A 67 1.62 5.18 6.16
N HIS A 68 2.12 6.18 5.43
CA HIS A 68 3.19 7.07 5.87
C HIS A 68 2.84 7.78 7.18
N ALA A 69 1.68 8.43 7.19
CA ALA A 69 1.23 9.27 8.30
C ALA A 69 0.39 8.50 9.33
N ALA A 70 0.23 7.17 9.17
CA ALA A 70 -0.72 6.37 9.93
C ALA A 70 -2.15 6.96 9.92
N ALA A 71 -2.53 7.54 8.76
CA ALA A 71 -3.74 8.34 8.56
C ALA A 71 -3.99 9.40 9.64
N GLU A 72 -2.91 9.93 10.24
CA GLU A 72 -2.96 10.94 11.31
C GLU A 72 -3.80 10.52 12.52
N ALA A 73 -3.94 9.21 12.74
CA ALA A 73 -4.72 8.66 13.85
C ALA A 73 -4.15 9.05 15.22
N SER A 74 -5.05 9.31 16.18
CA SER A 74 -4.69 9.75 17.52
C SER A 74 -4.82 8.65 18.58
N THR A 75 -5.56 7.59 18.27
CA THR A 75 -5.76 6.42 19.15
C THR A 75 -5.42 5.12 18.43
N ALA A 76 -5.21 4.03 19.20
CA ALA A 76 -4.88 2.73 18.64
C ALA A 76 -6.04 2.16 17.79
N GLU A 77 -7.27 2.38 18.24
CA GLU A 77 -8.50 2.00 17.55
C GLU A 77 -8.68 2.78 16.25
N GLU A 78 -8.56 4.11 16.28
CA GLU A 78 -8.57 4.94 15.06
C GLU A 78 -7.49 4.50 14.09
N SER A 79 -6.29 4.20 14.59
CA SER A 79 -5.18 3.77 13.75
C SER A 79 -5.44 2.40 13.11
N TYR A 80 -6.08 1.48 13.83
CA TYR A 80 -6.44 0.16 13.31
C TYR A 80 -7.53 0.29 12.24
N ASP A 81 -8.60 1.03 12.54
CA ASP A 81 -9.72 1.23 11.63
C ASP A 81 -9.28 1.96 10.35
N ALA A 82 -8.43 2.98 10.49
CA ALA A 82 -7.88 3.70 9.35
C ALA A 82 -7.00 2.82 8.46
N ARG A 83 -6.23 1.87 9.04
CA ARG A 83 -5.47 0.90 8.25
C ARG A 83 -6.38 -0.04 7.48
N VAL A 84 -7.40 -0.59 8.16
CA VAL A 84 -8.39 -1.46 7.51
C VAL A 84 -9.09 -0.74 6.36
N LEU A 85 -9.45 0.53 6.55
CA LEU A 85 -10.04 1.37 5.52
C LEU A 85 -9.07 1.59 4.35
N ALA A 86 -7.83 2.03 4.61
CA ALA A 86 -6.83 2.25 3.57
C ALA A 86 -6.58 1.00 2.72
N ASP A 87 -6.49 -0.17 3.37
CA ASP A 87 -6.29 -1.46 2.69
C ASP A 87 -7.49 -1.84 1.82
N ALA A 88 -8.71 -1.51 2.26
CA ALA A 88 -9.94 -1.73 1.49
C ALA A 88 -10.08 -0.74 0.31
N GLU A 89 -9.68 0.52 0.52
CA GLU A 89 -9.66 1.56 -0.52
C GLU A 89 -8.66 1.23 -1.62
N LEU A 90 -7.48 0.69 -1.28
CA LEU A 90 -6.52 0.17 -2.26
C LEU A 90 -7.18 -0.89 -3.16
N ARG A 91 -7.81 -1.90 -2.54
CA ARG A 91 -8.53 -2.96 -3.26
C ARG A 91 -9.60 -2.39 -4.18
N SER A 92 -10.40 -1.45 -3.67
CA SER A 92 -11.47 -0.80 -4.45
C SER A 92 -10.91 0.00 -5.63
N CYS A 93 -9.85 0.78 -5.42
CA CYS A 93 -9.21 1.58 -6.45
C CYS A 93 -8.63 0.72 -7.58
N VAL A 94 -7.97 -0.40 -7.26
CA VAL A 94 -7.47 -1.33 -8.28
C VAL A 94 -8.62 -1.94 -9.08
N ASN A 95 -9.67 -2.42 -8.41
CA ASN A 95 -10.86 -2.95 -9.11
C ASN A 95 -11.50 -1.92 -10.04
N GLU A 96 -11.66 -0.69 -9.56
CA GLU A 96 -12.25 0.39 -10.33
C GLU A 96 -11.39 0.76 -11.55
N THR A 97 -10.07 0.75 -11.41
CA THR A 97 -9.13 0.93 -12.53
C THR A 97 -9.38 -0.11 -13.62
N GLY A 98 -9.54 -1.38 -13.25
CA GLY A 98 -9.88 -2.45 -14.17
C GLY A 98 -11.22 -2.26 -14.86
N ARG A 99 -12.26 -1.91 -14.09
CA ARG A 99 -13.61 -1.66 -14.60
C ARG A 99 -13.64 -0.50 -15.58
N LEU A 100 -12.98 0.62 -15.26
CA LEU A 100 -12.95 1.81 -16.11
C LEU A 100 -12.21 1.57 -17.43
N ARG A 101 -11.14 0.76 -17.39
CA ARG A 101 -10.28 0.49 -18.55
C ARG A 101 -10.59 -0.80 -19.30
N ARG A 102 -11.60 -1.57 -18.86
CA ARG A 102 -11.89 -2.91 -19.39
C ARG A 102 -12.00 -3.00 -20.90
N SER A 103 -12.62 -2.01 -21.56
CA SER A 103 -12.81 -2.01 -23.01
C SER A 103 -11.50 -1.74 -23.74
N GLU A 104 -10.74 -0.73 -23.30
CA GLU A 104 -9.42 -0.40 -23.84
C GLU A 104 -8.46 -1.59 -23.72
N LEU A 105 -8.38 -2.19 -22.53
CA LEU A 105 -7.47 -3.30 -22.26
C LEU A 105 -7.93 -4.59 -22.95
N ALA A 106 -9.23 -4.83 -23.09
CA ALA A 106 -9.76 -5.98 -23.82
C ALA A 106 -9.34 -5.95 -25.29
N GLU A 107 -9.49 -4.80 -25.95
CA GLU A 107 -9.03 -4.59 -27.32
C GLU A 107 -7.52 -4.76 -27.42
N GLN A 108 -6.76 -4.12 -26.52
CA GLN A 108 -5.31 -4.15 -26.53
C GLN A 108 -4.72 -5.56 -26.36
N TYR A 109 -5.31 -6.37 -25.48
CA TYR A 109 -4.81 -7.71 -25.17
C TYR A 109 -5.54 -8.83 -25.92
N GLY A 110 -6.51 -8.52 -26.77
CA GLY A 110 -7.30 -9.52 -27.50
C GLY A 110 -8.11 -10.45 -26.59
N VAL A 111 -8.63 -9.92 -25.48
CA VAL A 111 -9.45 -10.64 -24.49
C VAL A 111 -10.83 -10.02 -24.36
N THR A 112 -11.72 -10.60 -23.55
CA THR A 112 -13.03 -9.97 -23.27
C THR A 112 -12.93 -8.96 -22.12
N PRO A 113 -13.81 -7.93 -22.07
CA PRO A 113 -13.89 -7.03 -20.93
C PRO A 113 -14.03 -7.75 -19.58
N ASP A 114 -14.82 -8.83 -19.52
CA ASP A 114 -15.01 -9.65 -18.32
C ASP A 114 -13.71 -10.30 -17.85
N ARG A 115 -12.81 -10.69 -18.77
CA ARG A 115 -11.49 -11.24 -18.42
C ARG A 115 -10.57 -10.17 -17.83
N VAL A 116 -10.68 -8.93 -18.29
CA VAL A 116 -9.95 -7.80 -17.69
C VAL A 116 -10.46 -7.55 -16.27
N GLU A 117 -11.77 -7.45 -16.07
CA GLU A 117 -12.35 -7.25 -14.73
C GLU A 117 -11.95 -8.38 -13.77
N LEU A 118 -12.00 -9.64 -14.23
CA LEU A 118 -11.56 -10.79 -13.44
C LEU A 118 -10.08 -10.69 -13.04
N ALA A 119 -9.21 -10.33 -13.99
CA ALA A 119 -7.77 -10.21 -13.73
C ALA A 119 -7.48 -9.11 -12.69
N TYR A 120 -8.11 -7.94 -12.83
CA TYR A 120 -7.98 -6.85 -11.85
C TYR A 120 -8.57 -7.22 -10.49
N GLY A 121 -9.68 -7.96 -10.45
CA GLY A 121 -10.23 -8.57 -9.23
C GLY A 121 -9.21 -9.40 -8.46
N LEU A 122 -8.54 -10.32 -9.16
CA LEU A 122 -7.51 -11.17 -8.56
C LEU A 122 -6.31 -10.37 -8.07
N ILE A 123 -5.87 -9.35 -8.83
CA ILE A 123 -4.77 -8.46 -8.44
C ILE A 123 -5.15 -7.67 -7.18
N ALA A 124 -6.35 -7.07 -7.16
CA ALA A 124 -6.84 -6.29 -6.03
C ALA A 124 -6.92 -7.15 -4.75
N ASP A 125 -7.42 -8.38 -4.86
CA ASP A 125 -7.53 -9.32 -3.74
C ASP A 125 -6.15 -9.75 -3.22
N ALA A 126 -5.22 -10.05 -4.12
CA ALA A 126 -3.85 -10.39 -3.76
C ALA A 126 -3.12 -9.23 -3.07
N MET A 127 -3.27 -8.02 -3.59
CA MET A 127 -2.70 -6.81 -2.99
C MET A 127 -3.29 -6.54 -1.61
N HIS A 128 -4.61 -6.64 -1.46
CA HIS A 128 -5.29 -6.48 -0.17
C HIS A 128 -4.75 -7.46 0.88
N LEU A 129 -4.63 -8.75 0.53
CA LEU A 129 -4.05 -9.75 1.40
C LEU A 129 -2.60 -9.41 1.78
N ALA A 130 -1.77 -9.02 0.81
CA ALA A 130 -0.38 -8.67 1.04
C ALA A 130 -0.23 -7.52 2.05
N VAL A 131 -1.00 -6.43 1.90
CA VAL A 131 -0.92 -5.28 2.82
C VAL A 131 -1.53 -5.59 4.20
N ARG A 132 -2.60 -6.40 4.27
CA ARG A 132 -3.18 -6.84 5.55
C ARG A 132 -2.16 -7.62 6.39
N PHE A 133 -1.37 -8.50 5.79
CA PHE A 133 -0.41 -9.33 6.53
C PHE A 133 0.98 -8.71 6.67
N GLY A 134 1.47 -8.03 5.63
CA GLY A 134 2.82 -7.47 5.59
C GLY A 134 2.93 -6.03 6.07
N GLY A 135 1.81 -5.31 6.14
CA GLY A 135 1.77 -3.86 6.39
C GLY A 135 1.57 -3.44 7.85
N GLY A 136 1.57 -4.37 8.81
CA GLY A 136 1.32 -4.03 10.22
C GLY A 136 2.39 -3.08 10.82
N PRO A 137 2.02 -2.26 11.82
CA PRO A 137 2.96 -1.33 12.47
C PRO A 137 4.04 -2.06 13.28
N CYS A 138 5.11 -1.34 13.63
CA CYS A 138 6.21 -1.83 14.48
C CYS A 138 6.92 -3.11 13.98
N SER A 139 6.85 -3.40 12.68
CA SER A 139 7.52 -4.56 12.06
C SER A 139 8.98 -4.32 11.68
N GLY A 140 9.42 -3.06 11.65
CA GLY A 140 10.73 -2.66 11.13
C GLY A 140 10.81 -2.56 9.60
N LEU A 141 9.75 -2.93 8.89
CA LEU A 141 9.68 -2.82 7.43
C LEU A 141 9.54 -1.35 6.99
N SER A 142 10.08 -1.02 5.81
CA SER A 142 10.03 0.34 5.25
C SER A 142 8.65 0.74 4.71
N TRP A 143 7.77 -0.24 4.46
CA TRP A 143 6.38 -0.06 4.00
C TRP A 143 5.34 -0.37 5.09
N ARG A 144 5.76 -0.41 6.36
CA ARG A 144 4.84 -0.68 7.48
C ARG A 144 3.85 0.47 7.66
N TRP A 145 2.71 0.21 8.28
CA TRP A 145 1.84 1.25 8.78
C TRP A 145 2.58 2.18 9.76
N GLY A 146 2.52 3.48 9.50
CA GLY A 146 3.27 4.52 10.20
C GLY A 146 4.74 4.59 9.82
N TYR A 147 5.14 4.22 8.60
CA TYR A 147 6.56 4.18 8.22
C TYR A 147 7.24 5.55 8.22
N GLY A 148 6.48 6.64 8.12
CA GLY A 148 7.00 8.01 8.23
C GLY A 148 7.46 8.38 9.64
N TYR A 149 7.05 7.62 10.66
CA TYR A 149 7.51 7.79 12.03
C TYR A 149 8.71 6.89 12.32
N PRO A 150 9.51 7.18 13.38
CA PRO A 150 10.55 6.26 13.81
C PRO A 150 9.97 4.89 14.18
N ASN A 151 10.81 3.85 14.12
CA ASN A 151 10.39 2.50 14.51
C ASN A 151 9.86 2.45 15.96
N CYS A 152 8.88 1.58 16.17
CA CYS A 152 8.25 1.26 17.45
C CYS A 152 8.41 -0.23 17.75
N SER A 153 8.14 -0.64 19.00
CA SER A 153 8.21 -2.04 19.43
C SER A 153 7.09 -2.35 20.40
N VAL A 154 6.39 -3.47 20.18
CA VAL A 154 5.39 -4.02 21.11
C VAL A 154 6.00 -4.57 22.40
N LEU A 155 7.32 -4.66 22.49
CA LEU A 155 8.05 -5.14 23.66
C LEU A 155 8.52 -3.99 24.57
N GLN A 156 8.61 -2.75 24.05
CA GLN A 156 9.08 -1.60 24.83
C GLN A 156 8.06 -1.12 25.88
N THR A 157 6.78 -1.48 25.75
CA THR A 157 5.74 -1.16 26.75
C THR A 157 5.89 -1.95 28.05
N LEU A 158 6.82 -2.90 28.14
CA LEU A 158 7.04 -3.76 29.32
C LEU A 158 8.22 -3.34 30.20
N THR A 159 8.94 -2.25 29.87
CA THR A 159 10.13 -1.80 30.63
C THR A 159 9.97 -0.38 31.19
N GLY A 160 8.74 0.07 31.44
CA GLY A 160 8.50 1.31 32.19
C GLY A 160 8.54 1.02 33.68
N ASP A 161 9.63 1.42 34.33
CA ASP A 161 9.69 1.73 35.77
C ASP A 161 8.69 2.85 36.13
#